data_AF-A0A7D5RVF9-F1
#
_entry.id   AF-A0A7D5RVF9-F1
#
_cell.length_a   1.000
_cell.length_b   1.000
_cell.length_c   1.000
_cell.angle_alpha   90.00
_cell.angle_beta   90.00
_cell.angle_gamma   90.00
#
_symmetry.space_group_name_H-M   'P 1'
#
loop_
_entity.id
_entity.type
_entity.pdbx_description
1 polymer ?
#
loop_
_entity_poly.entity_id
_entity_poly.type
_entity_poly.pdbx_seq_one_letter_code
_entity_poly.pdbx_strand_id
1 'polypeptide(L)'
;MQRVRIVTADERLSAANNKTSLAIFGPPGSGKTSLLKTLPAERTVCLDLEAGMKSVQDWPGASIPVRSFADFRDLVVLIGGADPAVDPNAYYGDRHHQHVRGVYAGSGLEEFLATTPIVFVDSITDLTRQAMAFAKQQPEAFSERTGKPDVRGAYGLLGREVIQALKHLQHAPGKTVIFVGVLEKVTDAFNVATWQPQMEGSKAGRELPGIVDQVISMHLFGRDAEGRYVLDEKASERRLVCRSGNPFGLPAKDRSGRLEVTEPPDLGALLAKINKTSPASQAAPSVLAPSA
;
A
#
# COMPACT_ATOMS: atom_id res chain seq x y z
N MET A 1 -3.89 -24.83 -12.18
CA MET A 1 -3.48 -23.93 -13.29
C MET A 1 -4.67 -23.07 -13.66
N GLN A 2 -4.64 -21.77 -13.33
CA GLN A 2 -5.74 -20.86 -13.66
C GLN A 2 -5.79 -20.69 -15.19
N ARG A 3 -6.92 -21.01 -15.83
CA ARG A 3 -7.04 -20.86 -17.29
C ARG A 3 -7.00 -19.37 -17.63
N VAL A 4 -6.10 -18.99 -18.54
CA VAL A 4 -6.09 -17.64 -19.12
C VAL A 4 -7.44 -17.41 -19.77
N ARG A 5 -8.14 -16.35 -19.35
CA ARG A 5 -9.45 -15.95 -19.91
C ARG A 5 -9.45 -14.47 -20.23
N ILE A 6 -10.22 -14.10 -21.26
CA ILE A 6 -10.48 -12.70 -21.57
C ILE A 6 -11.39 -12.14 -20.48
N VAL A 7 -11.03 -10.99 -19.91
CA VAL A 7 -11.89 -10.23 -18.99
C VAL A 7 -12.47 -9.05 -19.78
N THR A 8 -13.79 -8.99 -19.87
CA THR A 8 -14.51 -7.96 -20.63
C THR A 8 -14.33 -6.57 -19.99
N ALA A 9 -14.71 -5.51 -20.71
CA ALA A 9 -14.70 -4.16 -20.14
C ALA A 9 -15.62 -4.06 -18.90
N ASP A 10 -16.83 -4.61 -18.98
CA ASP A 10 -17.79 -4.57 -17.86
C ASP A 10 -17.31 -5.38 -16.65
N GLU A 11 -16.71 -6.55 -16.88
CA GLU A 11 -16.10 -7.32 -15.80
C GLU A 11 -14.96 -6.53 -15.15
N ARG A 12 -14.09 -5.87 -15.94
CA ARG A 12 -13.01 -5.01 -15.39
C ARG A 12 -13.56 -3.83 -14.58
N LEU A 13 -14.72 -3.30 -14.96
CA LEU A 13 -15.36 -2.17 -14.30
C LEU A 13 -16.27 -2.56 -13.13
N SER A 14 -16.55 -3.85 -12.94
CA SER A 14 -17.35 -4.34 -11.82
C SER A 14 -16.70 -3.98 -10.47
N ALA A 15 -17.53 -3.79 -9.44
CA ALA A 15 -17.06 -3.45 -8.09
C ALA A 15 -16.05 -4.47 -7.52
N ALA A 16 -16.09 -5.71 -7.98
CA ALA A 16 -15.12 -6.76 -7.62
C ALA A 16 -13.71 -6.53 -8.21
N ASN A 17 -13.60 -5.75 -9.29
CA ASN A 17 -12.33 -5.44 -9.97
C ASN A 17 -11.89 -3.99 -9.78
N ASN A 18 -12.73 -3.13 -9.19
CA ASN A 18 -12.41 -1.74 -8.90
C ASN A 18 -11.58 -1.62 -7.61
N LYS A 19 -10.34 -2.14 -7.67
CA LYS A 19 -9.36 -2.07 -6.61
C LYS A 19 -8.34 -0.97 -6.85
N THR A 20 -7.76 -0.44 -5.78
CA THR A 20 -6.68 0.54 -5.87
C THR A 20 -5.58 0.20 -4.87
N SER A 21 -4.33 0.32 -5.30
CA SER A 21 -3.17 0.28 -4.39
C SER A 21 -2.61 1.68 -4.18
N LEU A 22 -2.50 2.12 -2.93
CA LEU A 22 -2.03 3.46 -2.57
C LEU A 22 -0.91 3.37 -1.53
N ALA A 23 0.09 4.24 -1.68
CA ALA A 23 1.06 4.52 -0.63
C ALA A 23 0.97 6.01 -0.25
N ILE A 24 0.82 6.29 1.05
CA ILE A 24 0.66 7.63 1.60
C ILE A 24 1.80 7.91 2.58
N PHE A 25 2.58 8.94 2.29
CA PHE A 25 3.72 9.32 3.10
C PHE A 25 3.50 10.70 3.72
N GLY A 26 3.86 10.87 4.97
CA GLY A 26 3.80 12.18 5.61
C GLY A 26 4.68 12.25 6.84
N PRO A 27 5.12 13.45 7.25
CA PRO A 27 5.92 13.61 8.46
C PRO A 27 5.22 13.02 9.70
N PRO A 28 5.97 12.68 10.77
CA PRO A 28 5.36 12.34 12.05
C PRO A 28 4.36 13.43 12.49
N GLY A 29 3.21 13.02 13.03
CA GLY A 29 2.16 13.96 13.46
C GLY A 29 1.30 14.59 12.35
N SER A 30 1.57 14.30 11.06
CA SER A 30 0.78 14.89 9.94
C SER A 30 -0.68 14.41 9.88
N GLY A 31 -1.03 13.34 10.61
CA GLY A 31 -2.39 12.79 10.67
C GLY A 31 -2.66 11.61 9.72
N LYS A 32 -1.63 10.88 9.29
CA LYS A 32 -1.76 9.70 8.41
C LYS A 32 -2.78 8.68 8.92
N THR A 33 -2.62 8.21 10.16
CA THR A 33 -3.54 7.23 10.77
C THR A 33 -4.96 7.78 10.89
N SER A 34 -5.14 9.09 11.11
CA SER A 34 -6.47 9.70 11.19
C SER A 34 -7.28 9.61 9.89
N LEU A 35 -6.63 9.33 8.76
CA LEU A 35 -7.31 9.06 7.50
C LEU A 35 -8.22 7.82 7.56
N LEU A 36 -8.00 6.88 8.49
CA LEU A 36 -8.91 5.75 8.75
C LEU A 36 -10.35 6.22 9.02
N LYS A 37 -10.52 7.37 9.68
CA LYS A 37 -11.84 7.94 9.99
C LYS A 37 -12.63 8.40 8.76
N THR A 38 -11.96 8.51 7.62
CA THR A 38 -12.56 8.94 6.34
C THR A 38 -12.95 7.75 5.46
N LEU A 39 -12.71 6.53 5.94
CA LEU A 39 -13.06 5.28 5.27
C LEU A 39 -14.28 4.64 5.95
N PRO A 40 -15.10 3.85 5.21
CA PRO A 40 -16.19 3.08 5.80
C PRO A 40 -15.63 2.03 6.78
N ALA A 41 -15.89 2.21 8.07
CA ALA A 41 -15.29 1.42 9.15
C ALA A 41 -15.66 -0.07 9.07
N GLU A 42 -16.90 -0.38 8.69
CA GLU A 42 -17.43 -1.74 8.54
C GLU A 42 -16.87 -2.48 7.31
N ARG A 43 -16.15 -1.78 6.43
CA ARG A 43 -15.53 -2.33 5.21
C ARG A 43 -14.01 -2.18 5.21
N THR A 44 -13.42 -1.78 6.33
CA THR A 44 -12.00 -1.48 6.45
C THR A 44 -11.39 -2.22 7.62
N VAL A 45 -10.25 -2.88 7.38
CA VAL A 45 -9.39 -3.44 8.44
C VAL A 45 -8.07 -2.68 8.48
N CYS A 46 -7.63 -2.32 9.69
CA CYS A 46 -6.30 -1.77 9.93
C CYS A 46 -5.33 -2.88 10.36
N LEU A 47 -4.24 -3.09 9.64
CA LEU A 47 -3.10 -3.89 10.09
C LEU A 47 -2.14 -2.95 10.83
N ASP A 48 -2.13 -3.04 12.17
CA ASP A 48 -1.40 -2.14 13.07
C ASP A 48 -0.03 -2.73 13.44
N LEU A 49 1.01 -2.25 12.76
CA LEU A 49 2.42 -2.56 12.99
C LEU A 49 3.11 -1.56 13.93
N GLU A 50 2.64 -0.30 13.96
CA GLU A 50 3.23 0.78 14.77
C GLU A 50 2.77 0.74 16.25
N ALA A 51 1.78 -0.11 16.57
CA ALA A 51 1.09 -0.17 17.87
C ALA A 51 0.50 1.21 18.25
N GLY A 52 0.09 1.97 17.22
CA GLY A 52 0.01 3.42 17.21
C GLY A 52 -1.40 3.99 17.05
N MET A 53 -2.44 3.28 17.47
CA MET A 53 -3.84 3.69 17.23
C MET A 53 -4.37 4.79 18.17
N LYS A 54 -3.50 5.47 18.95
CA LYS A 54 -3.90 6.53 19.90
C LYS A 54 -4.68 7.68 19.25
N SER A 55 -4.37 8.01 18.00
CA SER A 55 -5.02 9.11 17.27
C SER A 55 -6.43 8.77 16.74
N VAL A 56 -6.83 7.51 16.83
CA VAL A 56 -8.07 6.96 16.26
C VAL A 56 -8.78 6.00 17.23
N GLN A 57 -8.66 6.21 18.54
CA GLN A 57 -9.30 5.36 19.56
C GLN A 57 -10.83 5.29 19.44
N ASP A 58 -11.44 6.32 18.87
CA ASP A 58 -12.86 6.46 18.57
C ASP A 58 -13.28 5.82 17.23
N TRP A 59 -12.33 5.31 16.44
CA TRP A 59 -12.65 4.66 15.17
C TRP A 59 -13.25 3.27 15.42
N PRO A 60 -14.48 2.99 14.93
CA PRO A 60 -15.20 1.76 15.26
C PRO A 60 -14.79 0.56 14.40
N GLY A 61 -13.86 0.74 13.47
CA GLY A 61 -13.39 -0.33 12.58
C GLY A 61 -12.47 -1.32 13.28
N ALA A 62 -12.30 -2.49 12.68
CA ALA A 62 -11.45 -3.53 13.22
C ALA A 62 -9.97 -3.22 12.97
N SER A 63 -9.12 -3.51 13.97
CA SER A 63 -7.67 -3.54 13.83
C SER A 63 -7.11 -4.91 14.18
N ILE A 64 -6.05 -5.30 13.48
CA ILE A 64 -5.28 -6.52 13.72
C ILE A 64 -3.85 -6.08 14.08
N PRO A 65 -3.39 -6.31 15.32
CA PRO A 65 -2.03 -6.00 15.70
C PRO A 65 -1.05 -6.97 15.02
N VAL A 66 0.01 -6.44 14.42
CA VAL A 66 1.05 -7.19 13.71
C VAL A 66 2.39 -6.98 14.42
N ARG A 67 2.91 -8.05 15.03
CA ARG A 67 4.10 -7.95 15.91
C ARG A 67 5.38 -8.46 15.25
N SER A 68 5.24 -9.25 14.19
CA SER A 68 6.37 -9.75 13.42
C SER A 68 6.11 -9.69 11.91
N PHE A 69 7.20 -9.72 11.14
CA PHE A 69 7.10 -9.83 9.69
C PHE A 69 6.44 -11.15 9.25
N ALA A 70 6.59 -12.24 10.03
CA ALA A 70 5.92 -13.50 9.75
C ALA A 70 4.40 -13.36 9.86
N ASP A 71 3.90 -12.72 10.93
CA ASP A 71 2.47 -12.44 11.11
C ASP A 71 1.93 -11.63 9.93
N PHE A 72 2.68 -10.60 9.51
CA PHE A 72 2.30 -9.79 8.36
C PHE A 72 2.17 -10.64 7.10
N ARG A 73 3.15 -11.49 6.79
CA ARG A 73 3.09 -12.32 5.58
C ARG A 73 1.94 -13.32 5.63
N ASP A 74 1.62 -13.88 6.79
CA ASP A 74 0.48 -14.79 6.94
C ASP A 74 -0.84 -14.07 6.65
N LEU A 75 -1.01 -12.84 7.15
CA LEU A 75 -2.15 -12.00 6.79
C LEU A 75 -2.19 -11.69 5.30
N VAL A 76 -1.04 -11.37 4.68
CA VAL A 76 -0.94 -11.13 3.24
C VAL A 76 -1.41 -12.36 2.44
N VAL A 77 -1.02 -13.56 2.88
CA VAL A 77 -1.42 -14.83 2.25
C VAL A 77 -2.92 -15.11 2.46
N LEU A 78 -3.49 -14.82 3.63
CA LEU A 78 -4.95 -14.91 3.84
C LEU A 78 -5.73 -13.90 2.99
N ILE A 79 -5.19 -12.70 2.79
CA ILE A 79 -5.82 -11.62 2.01
C ILE A 79 -5.76 -11.89 0.51
N GLY A 80 -4.59 -12.34 0.02
CA GLY A 80 -4.30 -12.52 -1.41
C GLY A 80 -4.57 -13.92 -1.95
N GLY A 81 -4.60 -14.93 -1.08
CA GLY A 81 -4.65 -16.34 -1.44
C GLY A 81 -3.29 -16.89 -1.88
N ALA A 82 -3.27 -18.11 -2.42
CA ALA A 82 -2.05 -18.69 -2.99
C ALA A 82 -1.69 -17.98 -4.31
N ASP A 83 -0.43 -17.60 -4.47
CA ASP A 83 0.12 -17.11 -5.73
C ASP A 83 0.38 -18.29 -6.69
N PRO A 84 -0.34 -18.40 -7.81
CA PRO A 84 -0.19 -19.52 -8.74
C PRO A 84 1.11 -19.45 -9.56
N ALA A 85 1.85 -18.34 -9.51
CA ALA A 85 3.07 -18.12 -10.29
C ALA A 85 4.37 -18.51 -9.55
N VAL A 86 4.28 -18.84 -8.25
CA VAL A 86 5.44 -19.26 -7.44
C VAL A 86 5.45 -20.78 -7.25
N ASP A 87 6.59 -21.31 -6.78
CA ASP A 87 6.68 -22.72 -6.39
C ASP A 87 5.60 -23.04 -5.32
N PRO A 88 4.89 -24.19 -5.40
CA PRO A 88 3.89 -24.56 -4.40
C PRO A 88 4.41 -24.63 -2.95
N ASN A 89 5.72 -24.79 -2.75
CA ASN A 89 6.40 -24.78 -1.45
C ASN A 89 6.95 -23.42 -1.06
N ALA A 90 6.91 -22.41 -1.94
CA ALA A 90 7.30 -21.06 -1.59
C ALA A 90 6.31 -20.47 -0.57
N TYR A 91 6.73 -19.39 0.10
CA TYR A 91 5.93 -18.77 1.16
C TYR A 91 4.54 -18.28 0.70
N TYR A 92 4.42 -17.76 -0.52
CA TYR A 92 3.13 -17.37 -1.09
C TYR A 92 2.48 -18.49 -1.90
N GLY A 93 3.05 -19.70 -1.89
CA GLY A 93 2.55 -20.86 -2.61
C GLY A 93 1.39 -21.55 -1.91
N ASP A 94 0.82 -22.54 -2.60
CA ASP A 94 -0.39 -23.26 -2.17
C ASP A 94 -0.22 -23.99 -0.82
N ARG A 95 0.95 -24.59 -0.55
CA ARG A 95 1.17 -25.32 0.71
C ARG A 95 1.19 -24.39 1.92
N HIS A 96 1.87 -23.24 1.81
CA HIS A 96 1.91 -22.28 2.91
C HIS A 96 0.53 -21.64 3.12
N HIS A 97 -0.19 -21.32 2.04
CA HIS A 97 -1.56 -20.85 2.14
C HIS A 97 -2.46 -21.85 2.90
N GLN A 98 -2.42 -23.14 2.57
CA GLN A 98 -3.15 -24.17 3.31
C GLN A 98 -2.73 -24.28 4.78
N HIS A 99 -1.42 -24.17 5.06
CA HIS A 99 -0.90 -24.18 6.42
C HIS A 99 -1.46 -23.02 7.24
N VAL A 100 -1.37 -21.78 6.72
CA VAL A 100 -1.88 -20.58 7.39
C VAL A 100 -3.38 -20.67 7.63
N ARG A 101 -4.16 -21.15 6.64
CA ARG A 101 -5.59 -21.41 6.83
C ARG A 101 -5.86 -22.41 7.96
N GLY A 102 -5.04 -23.44 8.09
CA GLY A 102 -5.11 -24.41 9.19
C GLY A 102 -4.80 -23.77 10.56
N VAL A 103 -3.79 -22.90 10.62
CA VAL A 103 -3.40 -22.18 11.86
C VAL A 103 -4.54 -21.28 12.36
N TYR A 104 -5.22 -20.58 11.45
CA TYR A 104 -6.30 -19.66 11.78
C TYR A 104 -7.71 -20.28 11.68
N ALA A 105 -7.82 -21.60 11.48
CA ALA A 105 -9.09 -22.28 11.34
C ALA A 105 -9.99 -22.07 12.56
N GLY A 106 -11.25 -21.71 12.34
CA GLY A 106 -12.22 -21.47 13.41
C GLY A 106 -12.08 -20.13 14.15
N SER A 107 -11.08 -19.30 13.82
CA SER A 107 -10.93 -17.96 14.40
C SER A 107 -11.87 -16.91 13.80
N GLY A 108 -12.45 -17.17 12.62
CA GLY A 108 -13.21 -16.20 11.84
C GLY A 108 -12.36 -15.19 11.06
N LEU A 109 -11.02 -15.26 11.20
CA LEU A 109 -10.10 -14.30 10.58
C LEU A 109 -10.11 -14.37 9.05
N GLU A 110 -10.09 -15.57 8.48
CA GLU A 110 -10.11 -15.76 7.03
C GLU A 110 -11.41 -15.21 6.42
N GLU A 111 -12.56 -15.53 7.03
CA GLU A 111 -13.87 -15.07 6.60
C GLU A 111 -14.02 -13.55 6.72
N PHE A 112 -13.53 -12.98 7.83
CA PHE A 112 -13.49 -11.55 8.04
C PHE A 112 -12.62 -10.84 6.99
N LEU A 113 -11.40 -11.33 6.74
CA LEU A 113 -10.51 -10.76 5.74
C LEU A 113 -11.08 -10.93 4.33
N ALA A 114 -11.73 -12.05 4.01
CA ALA A 114 -12.36 -12.28 2.71
C ALA A 114 -13.48 -11.25 2.42
N THR A 115 -14.31 -10.95 3.42
CA THR A 115 -15.43 -10.00 3.29
C THR A 115 -15.02 -8.53 3.40
N THR A 116 -13.82 -8.23 3.91
CA THR A 116 -13.32 -6.85 4.11
C THR A 116 -12.55 -6.34 2.89
N PRO A 117 -13.07 -5.36 2.11
CA PRO A 117 -12.46 -4.93 0.86
C PRO A 117 -11.30 -3.93 1.02
N ILE A 118 -11.21 -3.19 2.13
CA ILE A 118 -10.18 -2.17 2.31
C ILE A 118 -9.19 -2.64 3.39
N VAL A 119 -7.92 -2.76 3.01
CA VAL A 119 -6.82 -3.11 3.90
C VAL A 119 -5.94 -1.88 4.08
N PHE A 120 -5.90 -1.35 5.30
CA PHE A 120 -5.07 -0.21 5.69
C PHE A 120 -3.88 -0.72 6.49
N VAL A 121 -2.66 -0.49 6.00
CA VAL A 121 -1.41 -0.97 6.62
C VAL A 121 -0.69 0.19 7.29
N ASP A 122 -0.67 0.19 8.62
CA ASP A 122 -0.07 1.23 9.46
C ASP A 122 1.09 0.65 10.30
N SER A 123 2.35 0.70 9.87
CA SER A 123 2.87 1.44 8.72
C SER A 123 3.85 0.61 7.89
N ILE A 124 4.05 0.99 6.62
CA ILE A 124 5.09 0.41 5.75
C ILE A 124 6.50 0.72 6.27
N THR A 125 6.67 1.82 7.02
CA THR A 125 7.94 2.16 7.67
C THR A 125 8.28 1.09 8.71
N ASP A 126 7.38 0.73 9.61
CA ASP A 126 7.63 -0.35 10.57
C ASP A 126 7.61 -1.74 9.93
N LEU A 127 6.84 -1.95 8.86
CA LEU A 127 6.92 -3.19 8.07
C LEU A 127 8.36 -3.46 7.61
N THR A 128 9.03 -2.45 7.04
CA THR A 128 10.40 -2.63 6.54
C THR A 128 11.40 -2.87 7.67
N ARG A 129 11.18 -2.30 8.85
CA ARG A 129 12.01 -2.58 10.05
C ARG A 129 11.81 -4.00 10.55
N GLN A 130 10.57 -4.47 10.66
CA GLN A 130 10.26 -5.85 11.03
C GLN A 130 10.83 -6.85 10.01
N ALA A 131 10.70 -6.54 8.72
CA ALA A 131 11.28 -7.35 7.65
C ALA A 131 12.81 -7.40 7.73
N MET A 132 13.48 -6.33 8.17
CA MET A 132 14.93 -6.33 8.36
C MET A 132 15.35 -7.14 9.58
N ALA A 133 14.57 -7.08 10.66
CA ALA A 133 14.79 -7.94 11.82
C ALA A 133 14.65 -9.42 11.45
N PHE A 134 13.64 -9.76 10.65
CA PHE A 134 13.47 -11.10 10.07
C PHE A 134 14.65 -11.49 9.17
N ALA A 135 15.04 -10.61 8.26
CA ALA A 135 16.10 -10.89 7.28
C ALA A 135 17.45 -11.19 7.95
N LYS A 136 17.81 -10.47 9.02
CA LYS A 136 19.04 -10.69 9.79
C LYS A 136 19.13 -12.07 10.45
N GLN A 137 18.02 -12.78 10.59
CA GLN A 137 17.96 -14.12 11.20
C GLN A 137 18.00 -15.24 10.16
N GLN A 138 17.90 -14.92 8.87
CA GLN A 138 17.87 -15.94 7.82
C GLN A 138 19.27 -16.39 7.42
N PRO A 139 19.43 -17.62 6.89
CA PRO A 139 20.73 -18.13 6.45
C PRO A 139 21.46 -17.21 5.45
N GLU A 140 20.73 -16.55 4.55
CA GLU A 140 21.29 -15.63 3.55
C GLU A 140 21.88 -14.35 4.15
N ALA A 141 21.61 -14.05 5.42
CA ALA A 141 22.25 -12.97 6.16
C ALA A 141 23.57 -13.40 6.83
N PHE A 142 24.12 -14.57 6.50
CA PHE A 142 25.40 -15.06 6.97
C PHE A 142 26.29 -15.49 5.81
N SER A 143 27.59 -15.20 5.91
CA SER A 143 28.57 -15.60 4.92
C SER A 143 28.79 -17.12 4.95
N GLU A 144 28.54 -17.82 3.85
CA GLU A 144 28.81 -19.26 3.72
C GLU A 144 30.26 -19.63 4.04
N ARG A 145 31.21 -18.75 3.72
CA ARG A 145 32.65 -18.96 3.95
C ARG A 145 33.06 -18.81 5.41
N THR A 146 32.44 -17.90 6.15
CA THR A 146 32.95 -17.47 7.47
C THR A 146 31.95 -17.60 8.61
N GLY A 147 30.68 -17.87 8.33
CA GLY A 147 29.57 -17.88 9.29
C GLY A 147 29.25 -16.51 9.90
N LYS A 148 29.96 -15.44 9.52
CA LYS A 148 29.75 -14.09 10.07
C LYS A 148 28.55 -13.40 9.41
N PRO A 149 27.87 -12.48 10.12
CA PRO A 149 26.78 -11.70 9.55
C PRO A 149 27.18 -10.99 8.24
N ASP A 150 26.39 -11.22 7.19
CA ASP A 150 26.46 -10.54 5.90
C ASP A 150 25.32 -9.51 5.80
N VAL A 151 25.70 -8.25 6.01
CA VAL A 151 24.79 -7.11 5.93
C VAL A 151 24.19 -6.96 4.52
N ARG A 152 24.97 -7.25 3.45
CA ARG A 152 24.47 -7.13 2.08
C ARG A 152 23.42 -8.20 1.79
N GLY A 153 23.65 -9.43 2.24
CA GLY A 153 22.69 -10.53 2.18
C GLY A 153 21.37 -10.18 2.87
N ALA A 154 21.44 -9.64 4.09
CA ALA A 154 20.27 -9.18 4.85
C ALA A 154 19.47 -8.09 4.10
N TYR A 155 20.11 -7.05 3.58
CA TYR A 155 19.42 -6.00 2.80
C TYR A 155 18.84 -6.53 1.48
N GLY A 156 19.53 -7.47 0.84
CA GLY A 156 19.05 -8.15 -0.36
C GLY A 156 17.75 -8.91 -0.08
N LEU A 157 17.71 -9.65 1.02
CA LEU A 157 16.53 -10.40 1.47
C LEU A 157 15.39 -9.47 1.89
N LEU A 158 15.66 -8.46 2.73
CA LEU A 158 14.70 -7.42 3.10
C LEU A 158 13.98 -6.86 1.87
N GLY A 159 14.75 -6.42 0.87
CA GLY A 159 14.19 -5.86 -0.34
C GLY A 159 13.29 -6.85 -1.08
N ARG A 160 13.72 -8.11 -1.22
CA ARG A 160 12.91 -9.16 -1.87
C ARG A 160 11.60 -9.41 -1.13
N GLU A 161 11.67 -9.64 0.18
CA GLU A 161 10.53 -9.99 1.02
C GLU A 161 9.47 -8.88 1.05
N VAL A 162 9.88 -7.63 1.25
CA VAL A 162 8.96 -6.48 1.25
C VAL A 162 8.32 -6.31 -0.12
N ILE A 163 9.10 -6.33 -1.21
CA ILE A 163 8.57 -6.18 -2.57
C ILE A 163 7.57 -7.30 -2.91
N GLN A 164 7.87 -8.53 -2.51
CA GLN A 164 6.98 -9.66 -2.75
C GLN A 164 5.66 -9.50 -2.01
N ALA A 165 5.71 -9.11 -0.73
CA ALA A 165 4.50 -8.85 0.06
C ALA A 165 3.63 -7.72 -0.55
N LEU A 166 4.26 -6.62 -0.96
CA LEU A 166 3.56 -5.49 -1.58
C LEU A 166 2.90 -5.88 -2.90
N LYS A 167 3.60 -6.64 -3.76
CA LYS A 167 3.04 -7.14 -5.03
C LYS A 167 1.91 -8.14 -4.79
N HIS A 168 2.03 -9.00 -3.78
CA HIS A 168 0.99 -9.96 -3.44
C HIS A 168 -0.29 -9.24 -3.00
N LEU A 169 -0.19 -8.25 -2.11
CA LEU A 169 -1.32 -7.39 -1.73
C LEU A 169 -1.88 -6.59 -2.91
N GLN A 170 -1.02 -6.04 -3.78
CA GLN A 170 -1.46 -5.33 -5.00
C GLN A 170 -2.30 -6.25 -5.90
N HIS A 171 -1.93 -7.53 -6.00
CA HIS A 171 -2.63 -8.51 -6.83
C HIS A 171 -3.86 -9.13 -6.15
N ALA A 172 -4.04 -8.96 -4.84
CA ALA A 172 -5.20 -9.45 -4.10
C ALA A 172 -6.53 -9.05 -4.80
N PRO A 173 -7.40 -10.01 -5.15
CA PRO A 173 -8.64 -9.72 -5.86
C PRO A 173 -9.63 -8.93 -5.00
N GLY A 174 -10.22 -7.86 -5.55
CA GLY A 174 -11.23 -7.06 -4.85
C GLY A 174 -10.75 -6.33 -3.60
N LYS A 175 -9.43 -6.23 -3.38
CA LYS A 175 -8.83 -5.55 -2.22
C LYS A 175 -8.23 -4.21 -2.62
N THR A 176 -8.74 -3.13 -2.03
CA THR A 176 -8.06 -1.84 -2.01
C THR A 176 -7.06 -1.83 -0.87
N VAL A 177 -5.78 -1.60 -1.18
CA VAL A 177 -4.70 -1.67 -0.20
C VAL A 177 -4.06 -0.29 -0.05
N ILE A 178 -3.99 0.19 1.19
CA ILE A 178 -3.50 1.51 1.54
C ILE A 178 -2.34 1.34 2.50
N PHE A 179 -1.14 1.68 2.07
CA PHE A 179 0.04 1.73 2.92
C PHE A 179 0.22 3.15 3.42
N VAL A 180 0.40 3.33 4.72
CA VAL A 180 0.89 4.62 5.26
C VAL A 180 2.32 4.48 5.75
N GLY A 181 3.10 5.55 5.65
CA GLY A 181 4.50 5.56 6.07
C GLY A 181 5.01 6.96 6.41
N VAL A 182 6.17 7.00 7.04
CA VAL A 182 6.83 8.26 7.37
C VAL A 182 7.45 8.87 6.11
N LEU A 183 7.29 10.19 5.95
CA LEU A 183 8.04 11.00 5.01
C LEU A 183 9.11 11.77 5.78
N GLU A 184 10.36 11.63 5.37
CA GLU A 184 11.50 12.31 6.00
C GLU A 184 12.12 13.32 5.04
N LYS A 185 12.68 14.39 5.61
CA LYS A 185 13.46 15.39 4.89
C LYS A 185 14.92 15.03 5.02
N VAL A 186 15.56 14.69 3.90
CA VAL A 186 16.98 14.35 3.84
C VAL A 186 17.72 15.47 3.14
N THR A 187 18.77 15.96 3.77
CA THR A 187 19.69 16.94 3.21
C THR A 187 20.93 16.22 2.70
N ASP A 188 21.26 16.43 1.43
CA ASP A 188 22.48 15.86 0.85
C ASP A 188 23.74 16.65 1.20
N ALA A 189 24.89 16.21 0.69
CA ALA A 189 26.18 16.86 0.92
C ALA A 189 26.29 18.29 0.32
N PHE A 190 25.34 18.69 -0.53
CA PHE A 190 25.27 20.01 -1.17
C PHE A 190 24.23 20.91 -0.52
N ASN A 191 23.73 20.56 0.67
CA ASN A 191 22.65 21.27 1.38
C ASN A 191 21.32 21.34 0.62
N VAL A 192 21.08 20.42 -0.31
CA VAL A 192 19.79 20.30 -0.99
C VAL A 192 18.89 19.38 -0.17
N ALA A 193 17.80 19.94 0.34
CA ALA A 193 16.79 19.17 1.07
C ALA A 193 15.82 18.50 0.09
N THR A 194 15.61 17.20 0.27
CA THR A 194 14.64 16.39 -0.49
C THR A 194 13.75 15.61 0.45
N TRP A 195 12.49 15.39 0.03
CA TRP A 195 11.56 14.57 0.78
C TRP A 195 11.52 13.17 0.20
N GLN A 196 11.66 12.16 1.07
CA GLN A 196 11.61 10.77 0.67
C GLN A 196 10.84 9.91 1.67
N PRO A 197 10.19 8.82 1.23
CA PRO A 197 9.66 7.80 2.13
C PRO A 197 10.77 7.23 3.03
N GLN A 198 10.52 7.19 4.33
CA GLN A 198 11.40 6.52 5.28
C GLN A 198 11.10 5.02 5.29
N MET A 199 12.05 4.24 4.78
CA MET A 199 11.98 2.78 4.70
C MET A 199 13.36 2.19 4.98
N GLU A 200 13.38 1.03 5.63
CA GLU A 200 14.61 0.26 5.78
C GLU A 200 15.03 -0.31 4.41
N GLY A 201 16.28 -0.08 4.03
CA GLY A 201 16.81 -0.48 2.72
C GLY A 201 16.30 0.35 1.53
N SER A 202 17.15 0.52 0.52
CA SER A 202 16.83 1.41 -0.62
C SER A 202 15.99 0.74 -1.73
N LYS A 203 15.98 -0.59 -1.81
CA LYS A 203 15.32 -1.32 -2.91
C LYS A 203 13.80 -1.17 -2.87
N ALA A 204 13.19 -1.38 -1.71
CA ALA A 204 11.74 -1.31 -1.54
C ALA A 204 11.21 0.10 -1.86
N GLY A 205 11.85 1.14 -1.33
CA GLY A 205 11.47 2.54 -1.62
C GLY A 205 11.57 2.90 -3.10
N ARG A 206 12.61 2.41 -3.81
CA ARG A 206 12.76 2.64 -5.26
C ARG A 206 11.71 1.91 -6.11
N GLU A 207 11.33 0.69 -5.75
CA GLU A 207 10.39 -0.11 -6.54
C GLU A 207 8.93 0.21 -6.20
N LEU A 208 8.64 0.70 -5.00
CA LEU A 208 7.28 0.99 -4.53
C LEU A 208 6.46 1.84 -5.51
N PRO A 209 6.96 2.95 -6.09
CA PRO A 209 6.23 3.70 -7.11
C PRO A 209 5.93 2.92 -8.39
N GLY A 210 6.64 1.83 -8.69
CA GLY A 210 6.30 0.93 -9.79
C GLY A 210 5.18 -0.06 -9.43
N ILE A 211 5.08 -0.43 -8.16
CA ILE A 211 4.14 -1.42 -7.62
C ILE A 211 2.76 -0.79 -7.41
N VAL A 212 2.65 0.26 -6.62
CA VAL A 212 1.33 0.83 -6.28
C VAL A 212 0.73 1.64 -7.43
N ASP A 213 -0.55 1.93 -7.42
CA ASP A 213 -1.20 2.81 -8.40
C ASP A 213 -0.99 4.28 -8.05
N GLN A 214 -1.05 4.61 -6.76
CA GLN A 214 -0.94 5.98 -6.25
C GLN A 214 0.21 6.11 -5.26
N VAL A 215 1.00 7.17 -5.39
CA VAL A 215 1.90 7.65 -4.34
C VAL A 215 1.43 9.03 -3.95
N ILE A 216 1.11 9.23 -2.67
CA ILE A 216 0.52 10.46 -2.15
C ILE A 216 1.39 10.98 -1.01
N SER A 217 1.67 12.28 -1.01
CA SER A 217 2.32 12.92 0.14
C SER A 217 1.29 13.71 0.95
N MET A 218 1.15 13.40 2.24
CA MET A 218 0.33 14.16 3.18
C MET A 218 1.21 15.16 3.92
N HIS A 219 0.89 16.45 3.80
CA HIS A 219 1.64 17.51 4.47
C HIS A 219 0.74 18.65 4.95
N LEU A 220 1.31 19.52 5.77
CA LEU A 220 0.73 20.76 6.28
C LEU A 220 1.03 21.92 5.32
N PHE A 221 0.04 22.80 5.16
CA PHE A 221 0.04 23.91 4.22
C PHE A 221 -0.49 25.19 4.87
N GLY A 222 0.17 26.30 4.56
CA GLY A 222 -0.38 27.64 4.71
C GLY A 222 -0.93 28.14 3.38
N ARG A 223 -1.22 29.44 3.31
CA ARG A 223 -1.63 30.13 2.09
C ARG A 223 -0.76 31.37 1.87
N ASP A 224 -0.39 31.62 0.62
CA ASP A 224 0.26 32.88 0.22
C ASP A 224 -0.76 34.03 0.08
N ALA A 225 -0.28 35.22 -0.29
CA ALA A 225 -1.11 36.41 -0.47
C ALA A 225 -2.18 36.24 -1.57
N GLU A 226 -1.97 35.34 -2.52
CA GLU A 226 -2.93 35.00 -3.58
C GLU A 226 -3.82 33.81 -3.20
N GLY A 227 -3.72 33.30 -1.97
CA GLY A 227 -4.53 32.21 -1.44
C GLY A 227 -4.11 30.81 -1.91
N ARG A 228 -2.96 30.67 -2.59
CA ARG A 228 -2.42 29.38 -3.05
C ARG A 228 -1.74 28.65 -1.90
N TYR A 229 -1.79 27.32 -1.95
CA TYR A 229 -1.12 26.49 -0.95
C TYR A 229 0.39 26.66 -1.00
N VAL A 230 1.00 26.87 0.16
CA VAL A 230 2.45 26.86 0.35
C VAL A 230 2.77 25.85 1.44
N LEU A 231 3.79 25.03 1.20
CA LEU A 231 4.25 24.04 2.18
C LEU A 231 4.70 24.76 3.45
N ASP A 232 4.06 24.46 4.58
CA ASP A 232 4.38 25.08 5.86
C ASP A 232 4.24 24.01 6.97
N GLU A 233 5.38 23.56 7.47
CA GLU A 233 5.49 22.54 8.54
C GLU A 233 4.84 23.00 9.87
N LYS A 234 4.52 24.29 10.02
CA LYS A 234 3.90 24.86 11.22
C LYS A 234 2.42 25.19 11.04
N ALA A 235 1.89 25.09 9.83
CA ALA A 235 0.49 25.34 9.56
C ALA A 235 -0.40 24.16 10.00
N SER A 236 -1.71 24.33 9.94
CA SER A 236 -2.68 23.31 10.36
C SER A 236 -3.47 22.69 9.22
N GLU A 237 -3.51 23.31 8.04
CA GLU A 237 -4.28 22.81 6.91
C GLU A 237 -3.56 21.60 6.29
N ARG A 238 -4.16 20.42 6.42
CA ARG A 238 -3.64 19.17 5.86
C ARG A 238 -4.09 19.03 4.42
N ARG A 239 -3.19 18.64 3.52
CA ARG A 239 -3.51 18.31 2.12
C ARG A 239 -2.81 17.03 1.70
N LEU A 240 -3.43 16.32 0.75
CA LEU A 240 -2.85 15.21 0.03
C LEU A 240 -2.29 15.72 -1.29
N VAL A 241 -0.99 15.58 -1.52
CA VAL A 241 -0.32 15.93 -2.78
C VAL A 241 -0.28 14.71 -3.67
N CYS A 242 -0.88 14.79 -4.85
CA CYS A 242 -1.22 13.61 -5.64
C CYS A 242 -0.45 13.49 -6.97
N ARG A 243 -0.03 14.61 -7.57
CA ARG A 243 0.61 14.62 -8.90
C ARG A 243 2.13 14.70 -8.83
N SER A 244 2.79 13.98 -9.73
CA SER A 244 4.23 14.14 -9.99
C SER A 244 4.51 15.55 -10.54
N GLY A 245 5.72 16.07 -10.30
CA GLY A 245 6.07 17.44 -10.71
C GLY A 245 5.30 18.53 -9.98
N ASN A 246 4.69 18.22 -8.82
CA ASN A 246 4.03 19.21 -7.99
C ASN A 246 5.01 20.30 -7.53
N PRO A 247 4.53 21.53 -7.26
CA PRO A 247 5.39 22.67 -6.91
C PRO A 247 6.02 22.57 -5.51
N PHE A 248 5.70 21.53 -4.74
CA PHE A 248 6.15 21.37 -3.35
C PHE A 248 7.37 20.47 -3.20
N GLY A 249 7.85 19.86 -4.29
CA GLY A 249 8.98 18.93 -4.25
C GLY A 249 8.70 17.64 -3.48
N LEU A 250 7.42 17.29 -3.29
CA LEU A 250 7.00 16.10 -2.54
C LEU A 250 6.84 14.89 -3.47
N PRO A 251 7.20 13.66 -3.04
CA PRO A 251 7.01 12.46 -3.84
C PRO A 251 5.51 12.20 -4.04
N ALA A 252 5.07 12.17 -5.30
CA ALA A 252 3.69 11.92 -5.63
C ALA A 252 3.56 11.33 -7.05
N LYS A 253 2.49 10.56 -7.26
CA LYS A 253 2.17 9.92 -8.52
C LYS A 253 0.67 9.57 -8.54
N ASP A 254 -0.01 10.03 -9.58
CA ASP A 254 -1.38 9.64 -9.89
C ASP A 254 -1.43 8.85 -11.20
N ARG A 255 -1.66 7.53 -11.11
CA ARG A 255 -1.84 6.68 -12.30
C ARG A 255 -3.24 6.82 -12.91
N SER A 256 -4.22 7.29 -12.14
CA SER A 256 -5.59 7.46 -12.62
C SER A 256 -5.74 8.66 -13.56
N GLY A 257 -4.89 9.68 -13.38
CA GLY A 257 -4.98 10.95 -14.11
C GLY A 257 -6.20 11.79 -13.71
N ARG A 258 -6.85 11.50 -12.57
CA ARG A 258 -8.10 12.12 -12.14
C ARG A 258 -7.93 13.06 -10.95
N LEU A 259 -6.86 12.93 -10.18
CA LEU A 259 -6.67 13.71 -8.96
C LEU A 259 -6.13 15.10 -9.29
N GLU A 260 -6.43 16.12 -8.49
CA GLU A 260 -5.77 17.43 -8.60
C GLU A 260 -4.34 17.40 -8.05
N VAL A 261 -3.59 18.49 -8.20
CA VAL A 261 -2.26 18.63 -7.57
C VAL A 261 -2.35 18.38 -6.07
N THR A 262 -3.40 18.91 -5.43
CA THR A 262 -3.73 18.58 -4.05
C THR A 262 -5.20 18.24 -3.86
N GLU A 263 -5.49 17.29 -2.98
CA GLU A 263 -6.82 16.90 -2.55
C GLU A 263 -6.98 17.12 -1.03
N PRO A 264 -8.21 17.28 -0.51
CA PRO A 264 -8.47 17.23 0.94
C PRO A 264 -7.99 15.91 1.55
N PRO A 265 -7.71 15.86 2.86
CA PRO A 265 -7.28 14.66 3.58
C PRO A 265 -8.45 13.70 3.85
N ASP A 266 -9.11 13.25 2.78
CA ASP A 266 -10.28 12.37 2.80
C ASP A 266 -10.05 11.21 1.81
N LEU A 267 -9.79 10.02 2.34
CA LEU A 267 -9.51 8.84 1.53
C LEU A 267 -10.76 8.27 0.86
N GLY A 268 -11.92 8.38 1.49
CA GLY A 268 -13.19 7.96 0.88
C GLY A 268 -13.45 8.76 -0.40
N ALA A 269 -13.33 10.09 -0.33
CA ALA A 269 -13.46 10.97 -1.47
C ALA A 269 -12.36 10.77 -2.52
N LEU A 270 -11.10 10.59 -2.07
CA LEU A 270 -9.96 10.33 -2.96
C LEU A 270 -10.16 9.06 -3.78
N LEU A 271 -10.50 7.95 -3.11
CA LEU A 271 -10.77 6.66 -3.74
C LEU A 271 -11.95 6.75 -4.70
N ALA A 272 -13.03 7.43 -4.31
CA ALA A 272 -14.17 7.67 -5.18
C ALA A 272 -13.75 8.41 -6.46
N LYS A 273 -12.87 9.41 -6.35
CA LYS A 273 -12.35 10.16 -7.52
C LYS A 273 -11.46 9.30 -8.42
N ILE A 274 -10.56 8.51 -7.84
CA ILE A 274 -9.68 7.58 -8.57
C ILE A 274 -10.51 6.57 -9.38
N ASN A 275 -11.55 6.02 -8.76
CA ASN A 275 -12.34 4.91 -9.26
C ASN A 275 -13.55 5.33 -10.11
N LYS A 276 -13.73 6.64 -10.38
CA LYS A 276 -14.76 7.14 -11.30
C LYS A 276 -14.52 6.60 -12.71
N THR A 277 -15.53 5.94 -13.29
CA THR A 277 -15.56 5.58 -14.70
C THR A 277 -15.86 6.83 -15.54
N SER A 278 -15.04 7.09 -16.56
CA SER A 278 -15.31 8.16 -17.52
C SER A 278 -16.46 7.73 -18.46
N PRO A 279 -17.43 8.61 -18.78
CA PRO A 279 -18.57 8.27 -19.65
C PRO A 279 -18.19 7.84 -21.09
N ALA A 280 -16.96 8.13 -21.53
CA ALA A 280 -16.53 7.93 -22.91
C ALA A 280 -16.42 6.47 -23.37
N SER A 281 -16.59 5.47 -22.48
CA SER A 281 -16.56 4.04 -22.86
C SER A 281 -17.92 3.43 -23.20
N GLN A 282 -19.02 4.20 -23.16
CA GLN A 282 -20.36 3.70 -23.52
C GLN A 282 -20.73 3.87 -25.00
N ALA A 283 -19.86 4.48 -25.82
CA ALA A 283 -20.06 4.57 -27.26
C ALA A 283 -19.11 3.61 -28.00
N ALA A 284 -19.46 2.32 -28.04
CA ALA A 284 -18.94 1.41 -29.05
C ALA A 284 -20.00 1.24 -30.15
N PRO A 285 -19.64 1.35 -31.44
CA PRO A 285 -20.57 1.27 -32.56
C PRO A 285 -21.13 -0.15 -32.68
N SER A 286 -22.41 -0.25 -33.04
CA SER A 286 -23.07 -1.51 -33.38
C SER A 286 -22.31 -2.19 -34.51
N VAL A 287 -21.68 -3.33 -34.23
CA VAL A 287 -21.11 -4.18 -35.27
C VAL A 287 -22.29 -4.75 -36.07
N LEU A 288 -22.42 -4.28 -37.31
CA LEU A 288 -23.34 -4.82 -38.31
C LEU A 288 -23.13 -6.34 -38.44
N ALA A 289 -24.20 -7.10 -38.23
CA ALA A 289 -24.22 -8.53 -38.53
C ALA A 289 -24.02 -8.76 -40.04
N PRO A 290 -23.27 -9.79 -40.45
CA PRO A 290 -23.18 -10.16 -41.86
C PRO A 290 -24.55 -10.67 -42.32
N SER A 291 -25.07 -10.07 -43.39
CA SER A 291 -26.21 -10.59 -44.15
C SER A 291 -25.83 -11.93 -44.80
N ALA A 292 -26.82 -12.82 -44.84
CA ALA A 292 -26.79 -14.20 -45.31
C ALA A 292 -26.13 -14.44 -46.68
#